data_AF-A0A1B1AZU4-F1
#
_entry.id   AF-A0A1B1AZU4-F1
#
_cell.length_a   1.000
_cell.length_b   1.000
_cell.length_c   1.000
_cell.angle_alpha   90.00
_cell.angle_beta   90.00
_cell.angle_gamma   90.00
#
_symmetry.space_group_name_H-M   'P 1'
#
loop_
_entity.id
_entity.type
_entity.pdbx_description
1 polymer ?
#
loop_
_entity_poly.entity_id
_entity_poly.type
_entity_poly.pdbx_seq_one_letter_code
_entity_poly.pdbx_strand_id
1 'polypeptide(L)' 'MAALCRAGRFNDAVRVFDRTRRVLAAELGTDPGPELRQAFTAALRQQTHLTGPAQAATLPT' A
#
# COMPACT_ATOMS: atom_id res chain seq x y z
N MET A 1 4.83 -3.70 6.33
CA MET A 1 4.38 -3.30 4.97
C MET A 1 5.06 -2.03 4.47
N ALA A 2 5.00 -0.90 5.19
CA ALA A 2 5.60 0.36 4.74
C ALA A 2 7.11 0.28 4.42
N ALA A 3 7.88 -0.51 5.17
CA ALA A 3 9.30 -0.76 4.88
C ALA A 3 9.53 -1.56 3.58
N LEU A 4 8.64 -2.51 3.25
CA LEU A 4 8.73 -3.31 2.02
C LEU A 4 8.38 -2.49 0.78
N CYS A 5 7.37 -1.61 0.88
CA CYS A 5 7.05 -0.69 -0.21
C CYS A 5 8.20 0.28 -0.47
N ARG A 6 8.85 0.83 0.56
CA ARG A 6 10.03 1.69 0.38
C ARG A 6 11.23 0.95 -0.23
N ALA A 7 11.33 -0.36 -0.03
CA ALA A 7 12.39 -1.20 -0.58
C ALA A 7 12.11 -1.70 -2.02
N GLY A 8 11.06 -1.21 -2.69
CA GLY A 8 10.68 -1.67 -4.04
C GLY A 8 10.07 -3.08 -4.09
N ARG A 9 9.87 -3.72 -2.93
CA ARG A 9 9.27 -5.07 -2.80
C ARG A 9 7.75 -4.98 -2.65
N PHE A 10 7.12 -4.32 -3.62
CA PHE A 10 5.70 -4.01 -3.58
C PHE A 10 4.80 -5.25 -3.58
N ASN A 11 5.13 -6.24 -4.42
CA ASN A 11 4.40 -7.50 -4.49
C ASN A 11 4.34 -8.20 -3.14
N ASP A 12 5.42 -8.17 -2.37
CA ASP A 12 5.45 -8.75 -1.04
C ASP A 12 4.54 -7.98 -0.07
N ALA A 13 4.51 -6.64 -0.16
CA ALA A 13 3.63 -5.83 0.67
C ALA A 13 2.14 -6.11 0.42
N VAL A 14 1.74 -6.28 -0.86
CA VAL A 14 0.38 -6.67 -1.24
C VAL A 14 0.03 -8.06 -0.70
N ARG A 15 0.94 -9.03 -0.83
CA ARG A 15 0.73 -10.40 -0.33
C ARG A 15 0.59 -10.44 1.20
N VAL A 16 1.38 -9.65 1.93
CA VAL A 16 1.21 -9.56 3.39
C VAL A 16 -0.15 -8.95 3.73
N PHE A 17 -0.61 -7.91 3.01
CA PHE A 17 -1.90 -7.27 3.28
C PHE A 17 -3.07 -8.22 3.04
N ASP A 18 -3.07 -8.92 1.90
CA ASP A 18 -4.12 -9.91 1.60
C ASP A 18 -4.11 -11.06 2.61
N ARG A 19 -2.93 -11.54 3.02
CA ARG A 19 -2.82 -12.56 4.07
C ARG A 19 -3.40 -12.07 5.41
N THR A 20 -3.03 -10.88 5.85
CA THR A 20 -3.55 -10.29 7.10
C THR A 20 -5.06 -10.13 7.03
N ARG A 21 -5.60 -9.64 5.91
CA ARG A 21 -7.05 -9.54 5.68
C ARG A 21 -7.75 -10.88 5.80
N ARG A 22 -7.20 -11.93 5.16
CA ARG A 22 -7.79 -13.29 5.21
C ARG A 22 -7.78 -13.87 6.61
N VAL A 23 -6.69 -13.70 7.36
CA VAL A 23 -6.59 -14.19 8.74
C VAL A 23 -7.59 -13.48 9.65
N LEU A 24 -7.67 -12.15 9.56
CA LEU A 24 -8.64 -11.38 10.35
C LEU A 24 -10.09 -11.76 10.02
N ALA A 25 -10.39 -11.95 8.73
CA ALA A 25 -11.72 -12.37 8.29
C ALA A 25 -12.04 -13.80 8.74
N ALA A 26 -11.08 -14.73 8.67
CA ALA A 26 -11.27 -16.12 9.03
C ALA A 26 -11.39 -16.33 10.55
N GLU A 27 -10.55 -15.65 11.33
CA GLU A 27 -10.44 -15.88 12.78
C GLU A 27 -11.36 -14.96 13.58
N LEU A 28 -11.58 -13.72 13.13
CA LEU A 28 -12.37 -12.72 13.86
C LEU A 28 -13.63 -12.27 13.12
N GLY A 29 -13.86 -12.71 11.87
CA GLY A 29 -15.00 -12.25 11.06
C GLY A 29 -14.95 -10.75 10.75
N THR A 30 -13.78 -10.12 10.89
CA THR A 30 -13.60 -8.67 10.76
C THR A 30 -12.61 -8.33 9.66
N ASP A 31 -12.85 -7.21 8.99
CA ASP A 31 -11.90 -6.64 8.04
C ASP A 31 -10.78 -5.88 8.77
N PRO A 32 -9.61 -5.70 8.13
CA PRO A 32 -8.55 -4.86 8.66
C PRO A 32 -9.04 -3.44 8.94
N GLY A 33 -8.70 -2.92 10.12
CA GLY A 33 -9.07 -1.60 10.59
C GLY A 33 -8.68 -0.46 9.63
N PRO A 34 -9.35 0.69 9.73
CA PRO A 34 -9.18 1.81 8.79
C PRO A 34 -7.73 2.30 8.72
N GLU A 35 -6.99 2.26 9.81
CA GLU A 35 -5.57 2.65 9.88
C GLU A 35 -4.70 1.75 8.99
N LEU A 36 -4.93 0.43 9.01
CA LEU A 36 -4.18 -0.53 8.19
C LEU A 36 -4.50 -0.35 6.70
N ARG A 37 -5.77 -0.13 6.36
CA ARG A 37 -6.23 0.15 5.00
C ARG A 37 -5.65 1.45 4.46
N GLN A 38 -5.62 2.50 5.29
CA GLN A 38 -5.03 3.80 4.93
C GLN A 38 -3.53 3.69 4.71
N ALA A 39 -2.80 3.01 5.60
CA ALA A 39 -1.37 2.79 5.45
C ALA A 39 -1.03 2.00 4.17
N PHE A 40 -1.83 0.97 3.84
CA PHE A 40 -1.67 0.22 2.60
C PHE A 40 -1.95 1.11 1.38
N THR A 41 -3.05 1.86 1.39
CA THR A 41 -3.43 2.77 0.29
C THR A 41 -2.40 3.87 0.05
N ALA A 42 -1.87 4.48 1.11
CA ALA A 42 -0.79 5.46 1.01
C ALA A 42 0.48 4.85 0.39
N ALA A 43 0.80 3.61 0.75
CA ALA A 43 1.92 2.89 0.17
C ALA A 43 1.72 2.54 -1.32
N LEU A 44 0.49 2.18 -1.74
CA LEU A 44 0.13 2.00 -3.15
C LEU A 44 0.35 3.30 -3.94
N ARG A 45 -0.18 4.42 -3.45
CA ARG A 45 -0.06 5.75 -4.09
C ARG A 45 1.39 6.18 -4.25
N GLN A 46 2.22 5.97 -3.23
CA GLN A 46 3.65 6.28 -3.29
C GLN A 46 4.39 5.44 -4.35
N GLN A 47 4.00 4.19 -4.54
CA GLN A 47 4.59 3.31 -5.58
C GLN A 47 4.12 3.68 -6.98
N THR A 48 2.85 4.06 -7.15
CA THR A 48 2.35 4.63 -8.40
C THR A 48 3.12 5.90 -8.77
N HIS A 49 3.48 6.74 -7.80
CA HIS A 49 4.33 7.92 -8.04
C HIS A 49 5.78 7.58 -8.41
N LEU A 50 6.30 6.46 -7.93
CA LEU A 50 7.67 5.99 -8.23
C LEU A 50 7.75 5.22 -9.57
N THR A 51 6.64 4.61 -10.02
CA THR A 51 6.59 3.74 -11.21
C THR A 51 5.85 4.36 -12.40
N GLY A 52 4.89 5.26 -12.15
CA GLY A 52 4.20 6.11 -13.12
C GLY A 52 4.78 7.52 -13.12
N PRO A 53 4.44 8.37 -14.11
CA PRO A 53 5.25 9.52 -14.47
C PRO A 53 5.44 10.40 -13.24
N ALA A 54 6.71 10.61 -12.87
CA ALA A 54 7.11 11.65 -11.94
C ALA A 54 6.26 12.88 -12.26
N GLN A 55 5.41 13.28 -11.31
CA GLN A 55 4.49 14.40 -11.45
C GLN A 55 5.20 15.49 -12.24
N ALA A 56 4.59 15.85 -13.38
CA ALA A 56 4.96 16.95 -14.23
C ALA A 56 5.51 18.09 -13.37
N ALA A 57 6.84 18.08 -13.23
CA ALA A 57 7.53 19.12 -12.52
C ALA A 57 7.29 20.38 -13.37
N THR A 58 6.71 21.39 -12.72
CA THR A 58 6.78 22.80 -13.13
C THR A 58 6.21 23.13 -14.51
N LEU A 59 4.97 23.63 -14.53
CA LEU A 59 4.63 24.74 -15.41
C LEU A 59 4.63 26.02 -14.56
N PRO A 60 5.66 26.87 -14.67
CA PRO A 60 5.55 28.27 -14.25
C PRO A 60 4.74 29.04 -15.30
N THR A 61 3.79 29.86 -14.86
CA THR A 61 3.27 31.00 -15.62
C THR A 61 2.99 32.14 -14.65
#